data_AF-A0AAD2JM73-F1
#
_entry.id   AF-A0AAD2JM73-F1
#
_cell.length_a   1.000
_cell.length_b   1.000
_cell.length_c   1.000
_cell.angle_alpha   90.00
_cell.angle_beta   90.00
_cell.angle_gamma   90.00
#
_symmetry.space_group_name_H-M   'P 1'
#
loop_
_entity.id
_entity.type
_entity.pdbx_description
1 polymer ?
#
loop_
_entity_poly.entity_id
_entity_poly.type
_entity_poly.pdbx_seq_one_letter_code
_entity_poly.pdbx_strand_id
1 'polypeptide(L)'
;EAERTLGVMMAPLETGTAQHLALREKAKNWAAKFLPQHLLCYDVLPLLKATALKTLEYMMPLSTLGGSDWVSIMSPFLQAILHKAGVCRSFPRVVVFAPLKYQGLGIPHPFALQVFHLLSVLMRHLASRTKTGQYLEANLQSHQLETGTSFPLLQQEPTNTGILASETWLKRVWIELDSLGIRVEISSPPLSLHCANDRLLMDIFIDALVDQEDLLWLNWCRQYLQVTTLSELTTADGCSLTAASLAGQPSGHFVTSYNWPRTRRRGPSH
;
A
#
# COMPACT_ATOMS: atom_id res chain seq x y z
N GLU A 1 2.99 -3.62 20.85
CA GLU A 1 4.20 -2.79 20.79
C GLU A 1 4.91 -3.05 19.46
N ALA A 2 5.77 -2.14 18.99
CA ALA A 2 6.50 -2.33 17.74
C ALA A 2 7.78 -3.14 17.99
N GLU A 3 7.97 -4.22 17.26
CA GLU A 3 9.13 -5.11 17.42
C GLU A 3 10.12 -4.96 16.26
N ARG A 4 11.41 -5.04 16.58
CA ARG A 4 12.47 -4.98 15.57
C ARG A 4 12.67 -6.33 14.92
N THR A 5 12.39 -6.42 13.63
CA THR A 5 12.52 -7.64 12.82
C THR A 5 13.38 -7.32 11.59
N LEU A 6 14.48 -8.06 11.42
CA LEU A 6 15.42 -7.90 10.28
C LEU A 6 15.85 -6.45 10.00
N GLY A 7 15.90 -5.59 11.04
CA GLY A 7 16.30 -4.18 10.91
C GLY A 7 15.16 -3.17 10.73
N VAL A 8 13.90 -3.64 10.60
CA VAL A 8 12.64 -2.89 10.48
C VAL A 8 11.88 -2.92 11.79
N MET A 9 11.25 -1.79 12.16
CA MET A 9 10.28 -1.76 13.25
C MET A 9 8.92 -2.11 12.66
N MET A 10 8.40 -3.29 12.98
CA MET A 10 7.07 -3.71 12.57
C MET A 10 6.11 -3.53 13.74
N ALA A 11 5.00 -2.86 13.50
CA ALA A 11 3.87 -2.79 14.44
C ALA A 11 2.74 -3.69 13.93
N PRO A 12 1.94 -4.33 14.80
CA PRO A 12 0.80 -5.16 14.37
C PRO A 12 -0.26 -4.40 13.55
N LEU A 13 -0.47 -3.12 13.84
CA LEU A 13 -1.31 -2.20 13.05
C LEU A 13 -0.51 -1.48 11.96
N GLU A 14 0.76 -1.88 11.77
CA GLU A 14 1.73 -1.29 10.86
C GLU A 14 1.83 0.25 10.95
N THR A 15 1.61 0.85 12.13
CA THR A 15 1.74 2.30 12.30
C THR A 15 3.18 2.76 12.07
N GLY A 16 3.42 3.63 11.07
CA GLY A 16 4.77 4.04 10.63
C GLY A 16 5.57 4.90 11.62
N THR A 17 4.99 5.29 12.74
CA THR A 17 5.60 6.20 13.73
C THR A 17 6.88 5.64 14.37
N ALA A 18 6.85 4.37 14.79
CA ALA A 18 8.02 3.70 15.36
C ALA A 18 9.16 3.57 14.35
N GLN A 19 8.81 3.28 13.10
CA GLN A 19 9.76 3.18 11.99
C GLN A 19 10.38 4.55 11.66
N HIS A 20 9.58 5.61 11.61
CA HIS A 20 10.07 6.99 11.43
C HIS A 20 11.09 7.37 12.51
N LEU A 21 10.79 7.11 13.79
CA LEU A 21 11.71 7.40 14.90
C LEU A 21 13.02 6.60 14.76
N ALA A 22 12.93 5.31 14.46
CA ALA A 22 14.12 4.47 14.27
C ALA A 22 15.00 4.94 13.10
N LEU A 23 14.40 5.36 11.98
CA LEU A 23 15.12 5.92 10.83
C LEU A 23 15.78 7.26 11.17
N ARG A 24 15.07 8.13 11.90
CA ARG A 24 15.61 9.41 12.35
C ARG A 24 16.82 9.22 13.28
N GLU A 25 16.76 8.26 14.20
CA GLU A 25 17.90 7.90 15.05
C GLU A 25 19.07 7.32 14.24
N LYS A 26 18.80 6.44 13.26
CA LYS A 26 19.85 5.97 12.33
C LYS A 26 20.49 7.14 11.56
N ALA A 27 19.71 8.10 11.09
CA ALA A 27 20.21 9.28 10.39
C ALA A 27 21.07 10.18 11.28
N LYS A 28 20.67 10.40 12.54
CA LYS A 28 21.48 11.12 13.54
C LYS A 28 22.79 10.41 13.85
N ASN A 29 22.74 9.09 14.05
CA ASN A 29 23.93 8.28 14.32
C ASN A 29 24.92 8.33 13.14
N TRP A 30 24.42 8.28 11.92
CA TRP A 30 25.24 8.49 10.73
C TRP A 30 25.84 9.90 10.70
N ALA A 31 25.04 10.95 10.92
CA ALA A 31 25.54 12.32 10.98
C ALA A 31 26.65 12.50 12.04
N ALA A 32 26.46 11.94 13.24
CA ALA A 32 27.43 11.97 14.33
C ALA A 32 28.74 11.26 13.97
N LYS A 33 28.68 10.10 13.30
CA LYS A 33 29.87 9.38 12.81
C LYS A 33 30.57 10.09 11.66
N PHE A 34 29.80 10.79 10.82
CA PHE A 34 30.33 11.47 9.65
C PHE A 34 31.06 12.76 10.02
N LEU A 35 30.62 13.48 11.05
CA LEU A 35 31.19 14.76 11.50
C LEU A 35 32.69 14.74 11.88
N PRO A 36 33.23 13.75 12.62
CA PRO A 36 34.65 13.75 13.00
C PRO A 36 35.61 13.29 11.90
N GLN A 37 35.13 12.66 10.82
CA GLN A 37 36.02 12.06 9.82
C GLN A 37 36.68 13.11 8.90
N HIS A 38 37.98 12.99 8.64
CA HIS A 38 38.66 13.79 7.62
C HIS A 38 38.37 13.19 6.23
N LEU A 39 37.46 13.83 5.49
CA LEU A 39 37.05 13.43 4.15
C LEU A 39 37.33 14.57 3.19
N LEU A 40 37.74 14.23 1.97
CA LEU A 40 37.90 15.19 0.89
C LEU A 40 36.51 15.60 0.40
N CYS A 41 36.32 16.88 0.09
CA CYS A 41 35.00 17.44 -0.23
C CYS A 41 34.29 16.69 -1.38
N TYR A 42 35.07 16.21 -2.35
CA TYR A 42 34.55 15.48 -3.52
C TYR A 42 34.12 14.03 -3.21
N ASP A 43 34.69 13.40 -2.18
CA ASP A 43 34.37 12.02 -1.79
C ASP A 43 33.11 11.90 -0.92
N VAL A 44 32.68 13.02 -0.34
CA VAL A 44 31.54 13.08 0.59
C VAL A 44 30.23 12.62 -0.06
N LEU A 45 29.90 13.12 -1.27
CA LEU A 45 28.64 12.80 -1.95
C LEU A 45 28.60 11.36 -2.52
N PRO A 46 29.69 10.82 -3.11
CA PRO A 46 29.76 9.39 -3.45
C PRO A 46 29.63 8.47 -2.24
N LEU A 47 30.37 8.75 -1.16
CA LEU A 47 30.36 7.94 0.06
C LEU A 47 28.95 7.87 0.67
N LEU A 48 28.28 9.03 0.72
CA LEU A 48 26.89 9.18 1.12
C LEU A 48 25.97 8.20 0.38
N LYS A 49 26.02 8.23 -0.96
CA LYS A 49 25.15 7.42 -1.83
C LYS A 49 25.41 5.92 -1.64
N ALA A 50 26.67 5.55 -1.40
CA ALA A 50 27.08 4.16 -1.25
C ALA A 50 26.77 3.55 0.13
N THR A 51 26.67 4.36 1.19
CA THR A 51 26.62 3.85 2.58
C THR A 51 25.32 4.19 3.28
N ALA A 52 25.17 5.44 3.70
CA ALA A 52 24.05 5.88 4.51
C ALA A 52 22.74 5.86 3.75
N LEU A 53 22.75 6.28 2.48
CA LEU A 53 21.56 6.18 1.64
C LEU A 53 21.15 4.72 1.46
N LYS A 54 22.10 3.80 1.24
CA LYS A 54 21.83 2.35 1.19
C LYS A 54 21.24 1.79 2.50
N THR A 55 21.68 2.32 3.64
CA THR A 55 21.12 1.95 4.95
C THR A 55 19.65 2.35 5.07
N LEU A 56 19.25 3.49 4.49
CA LEU A 56 17.86 3.95 4.46
C LEU A 56 17.05 3.21 3.37
N GLU A 57 17.64 3.02 2.18
CA GLU A 57 17.02 2.32 1.03
C GLU A 57 16.59 0.89 1.38
N TYR A 58 17.36 0.18 2.21
CA TYR A 58 16.99 -1.17 2.65
C TYR A 58 15.61 -1.21 3.32
N MET A 59 15.21 -0.13 3.98
CA MET A 59 13.96 -0.03 4.72
C MET A 59 12.77 0.41 3.86
N MET A 60 13.05 1.10 2.75
CA MET A 60 12.06 1.77 1.92
C MET A 60 10.98 0.84 1.33
N PRO A 61 11.27 -0.38 0.84
CA PRO A 61 10.23 -1.22 0.26
C PRO A 61 9.20 -1.72 1.28
N LEU A 62 9.53 -1.66 2.57
CA LEU A 62 8.69 -2.16 3.67
C LEU A 62 7.97 -1.02 4.42
N SER A 63 8.28 0.24 4.10
CA SER A 63 7.72 1.41 4.77
C SER A 63 6.93 2.26 3.79
N THR A 64 5.77 2.74 4.21
CA THR A 64 4.95 3.71 3.48
C THR A 64 4.97 5.06 4.22
N LEU A 65 6.16 5.67 4.29
CA LEU A 65 6.35 6.97 4.96
C LEU A 65 6.05 8.13 4.01
N GLY A 66 5.44 9.19 4.55
CA GLY A 66 5.10 10.37 3.77
C GLY A 66 6.32 11.22 3.40
N GLY A 67 6.14 12.14 2.44
CA GLY A 67 7.18 13.07 2.04
C GLY A 67 7.70 13.95 3.19
N SER A 68 6.80 14.43 4.06
CA SER A 68 7.15 15.22 5.25
C SER A 68 8.03 14.44 6.24
N ASP A 69 7.76 13.15 6.41
CA ASP A 69 8.50 12.27 7.31
C ASP A 69 9.94 12.10 6.80
N TRP A 70 10.10 11.91 5.49
CA TRP A 70 11.41 11.83 4.86
C TRP A 70 12.21 13.12 4.95
N VAL A 71 11.56 14.29 4.87
CA VAL A 71 12.24 15.58 5.11
C VAL A 71 12.75 15.66 6.54
N SER A 72 11.94 15.24 7.52
CA SER A 72 12.33 15.13 8.92
C SER A 72 13.54 14.19 9.11
N ILE A 73 13.49 12.99 8.53
CA ILE A 73 14.55 11.97 8.65
C ILE A 73 15.86 12.44 8.01
N MET A 74 15.79 13.05 6.82
CA MET A 74 16.98 13.48 6.07
C MET A 74 17.60 14.79 6.57
N SER A 75 16.83 15.64 7.25
CA SER A 75 17.30 16.94 7.75
C SER A 75 18.63 16.88 8.54
N PRO A 76 18.76 16.09 9.63
CA PRO A 76 20.01 16.03 10.41
C PRO A 76 21.20 15.58 9.56
N PHE A 77 20.93 14.73 8.58
CA PHE A 77 21.94 14.13 7.73
C PHE A 77 22.46 15.11 6.67
N LEU A 78 21.55 15.82 5.99
CA LEU A 78 21.90 16.85 5.02
C LEU A 78 22.63 18.03 5.67
N GLN A 79 22.28 18.39 6.91
CA GLN A 79 22.98 19.45 7.65
C GLN A 79 24.46 19.12 7.88
N ALA A 80 24.77 17.87 8.24
CA ALA A 80 26.14 17.41 8.45
C ALA A 80 26.92 17.32 7.13
N ILE A 81 26.28 16.78 6.09
CA ILE A 81 26.96 16.45 4.83
C ILE A 81 27.24 17.66 3.96
N LEU A 82 26.26 18.56 3.78
CA LEU A 82 26.44 19.69 2.87
C LEU A 82 27.63 20.54 3.28
N HIS A 83 27.77 20.80 4.58
CA HIS A 83 28.90 21.53 5.12
C HIS A 83 30.25 20.87 4.79
N LYS A 84 30.32 19.54 4.83
CA LYS A 84 31.55 18.79 4.48
C LYS A 84 31.81 18.69 2.99
N ALA A 85 30.77 18.72 2.17
CA ALA A 85 30.89 18.77 0.72
C ALA A 85 31.31 20.16 0.21
N GLY A 86 31.53 21.14 1.11
CA GLY A 86 31.82 22.53 0.73
C GLY A 86 30.58 23.32 0.26
N VAL A 87 29.38 22.82 0.55
CA VAL A 87 28.09 23.45 0.18
C VAL A 87 27.45 24.11 1.40
N CYS A 88 26.76 25.23 1.18
CA CYS A 88 26.02 25.92 2.25
C CYS A 88 24.96 25.01 2.88
N ARG A 89 24.81 25.06 4.22
CA ARG A 89 23.80 24.25 4.94
C ARG A 89 22.36 24.60 4.57
N SER A 90 22.14 25.87 4.20
CA SER A 90 20.88 26.46 3.75
C SER A 90 20.63 26.29 2.24
N PHE A 91 21.48 25.55 1.52
CA PHE A 91 21.33 25.37 0.09
C PHE A 91 19.95 24.80 -0.25
N PRO A 92 19.24 25.35 -1.26
CA PRO A 92 17.87 24.95 -1.56
C PRO A 92 17.73 23.44 -1.78
N ARG A 93 16.83 22.80 -1.02
CA ARG A 93 16.66 21.34 -1.03
C ARG A 93 16.27 20.79 -2.40
N VAL A 94 15.53 21.58 -3.18
CA VAL A 94 15.17 21.24 -4.56
C VAL A 94 16.43 21.02 -5.42
N VAL A 95 17.44 21.89 -5.28
CA VAL A 95 18.70 21.80 -6.04
C VAL A 95 19.62 20.71 -5.48
N VAL A 96 19.58 20.46 -4.16
CA VAL A 96 20.27 19.30 -3.55
C VAL A 96 19.81 18.00 -4.17
N PHE A 97 18.50 17.84 -4.35
CA PHE A 97 17.93 16.61 -4.89
C PHE A 97 17.88 16.56 -6.42
N ALA A 98 18.16 17.67 -7.10
CA ALA A 98 18.12 17.74 -8.55
C ALA A 98 19.24 16.89 -9.19
N PRO A 99 18.99 16.28 -10.36
CA PRO A 99 20.00 15.56 -11.13
C PRO A 99 21.18 16.45 -11.54
N LEU A 100 22.36 15.83 -11.73
CA LEU A 100 23.57 16.51 -12.21
C LEU A 100 23.36 17.16 -13.60
N LYS A 101 22.51 16.56 -14.45
CA LYS A 101 22.13 17.11 -15.77
C LYS A 101 21.55 18.54 -15.67
N TYR A 102 20.89 18.85 -14.56
CA TYR A 102 20.28 20.16 -14.29
C TYR A 102 21.06 20.94 -13.22
N GLN A 103 22.38 20.70 -13.11
CA GLN A 103 23.28 21.38 -12.17
C GLN A 103 22.91 21.18 -10.68
N GLY A 104 22.16 20.14 -10.35
CA GLY A 104 21.91 19.74 -8.96
C GLY A 104 23.07 18.94 -8.36
N LEU A 105 22.98 18.62 -7.06
CA LEU A 105 23.99 17.78 -6.38
C LEU A 105 23.83 16.27 -6.69
N GLY A 106 22.73 15.89 -7.35
CA GLY A 106 22.44 14.52 -7.75
C GLY A 106 22.20 13.57 -6.58
N ILE A 107 21.81 14.07 -5.40
CA ILE A 107 21.35 13.21 -4.31
C ILE A 107 19.92 12.79 -4.64
N PRO A 108 19.58 11.51 -4.73
CA PRO A 108 18.22 11.11 -5.03
C PRO A 108 17.27 11.47 -3.88
N HIS A 109 16.07 11.93 -4.23
CA HIS A 109 15.05 12.27 -3.24
C HIS A 109 14.57 10.99 -2.52
N PRO A 110 14.59 10.92 -1.18
CA PRO A 110 14.30 9.71 -0.43
C PRO A 110 12.88 9.16 -0.69
N PHE A 111 11.88 10.03 -0.77
CA PHE A 111 10.50 9.62 -1.07
C PHE A 111 10.36 9.07 -2.50
N ALA A 112 11.08 9.65 -3.47
CA ALA A 112 11.05 9.14 -4.84
C ALA A 112 11.72 7.77 -4.93
N LEU A 113 12.78 7.54 -4.15
CA LEU A 113 13.40 6.22 -4.01
C LEU A 113 12.45 5.22 -3.33
N GLN A 114 11.69 5.64 -2.33
CA GLN A 114 10.68 4.77 -1.71
C GLN A 114 9.67 4.27 -2.73
N VAL A 115 9.04 5.18 -3.47
CA VAL A 115 8.08 4.84 -4.52
C VAL A 115 8.71 3.95 -5.59
N PHE A 116 9.94 4.25 -6.02
CA PHE A 116 10.67 3.42 -6.96
C PHE A 116 10.89 1.99 -6.43
N HIS A 117 11.24 1.85 -5.15
CA HIS A 117 11.43 0.55 -4.52
C HIS A 117 10.11 -0.22 -4.36
N LEU A 118 9.01 0.46 -3.99
CA LEU A 118 7.68 -0.13 -3.92
C LEU A 118 7.26 -0.69 -5.28
N LEU A 119 7.36 0.10 -6.34
CA LEU A 119 7.09 -0.33 -7.72
C LEU A 119 8.00 -1.48 -8.14
N SER A 120 9.30 -1.40 -7.83
CA SER A 120 10.26 -2.46 -8.14
C SER A 120 9.89 -3.78 -7.45
N VAL A 121 9.42 -3.74 -6.20
CA VAL A 121 8.96 -4.93 -5.46
C VAL A 121 7.71 -5.49 -6.10
N LEU A 122 6.70 -4.65 -6.38
CA LEU A 122 5.46 -5.08 -7.04
C LEU A 122 5.77 -5.76 -8.38
N MET A 123 6.47 -5.08 -9.28
CA MET A 123 6.78 -5.61 -10.61
C MET A 123 7.63 -6.88 -10.55
N ARG A 124 8.68 -6.90 -9.72
CA ARG A 124 9.59 -8.05 -9.63
C ARG A 124 8.89 -9.28 -9.08
N HIS A 125 8.17 -9.13 -7.97
CA HIS A 125 7.57 -10.27 -7.28
C HIS A 125 6.27 -10.75 -7.90
N LEU A 126 5.49 -9.86 -8.55
CA LEU A 126 4.30 -10.30 -9.29
C LEU A 126 4.67 -10.99 -10.60
N ALA A 127 5.74 -10.56 -11.28
CA ALA A 127 6.21 -11.21 -12.49
C ALA A 127 6.95 -12.54 -12.23
N SER A 128 7.51 -12.71 -11.02
CA SER A 128 8.31 -13.87 -10.66
C SER A 128 7.52 -14.84 -9.79
N ARG A 129 7.65 -16.16 -10.02
CA ARG A 129 7.03 -17.19 -9.16
C ARG A 129 7.78 -17.40 -7.83
N THR A 130 8.09 -16.32 -7.10
CA THR A 130 8.70 -16.41 -5.77
C THR A 130 7.63 -16.63 -4.70
N LYS A 131 8.02 -17.15 -3.52
CA LYS A 131 7.10 -17.28 -2.37
C LYS A 131 6.47 -15.93 -2.00
N THR A 132 7.26 -14.86 -1.98
CA THR A 132 6.76 -13.50 -1.76
C THR A 132 5.75 -13.07 -2.81
N GLY A 133 5.97 -13.43 -4.08
CA GLY A 133 5.01 -13.20 -5.16
C GLY A 133 3.68 -13.91 -4.91
N GLN A 134 3.72 -15.18 -4.50
CA GLN A 134 2.51 -15.95 -4.15
C GLN A 134 1.75 -15.32 -2.97
N TYR A 135 2.45 -14.86 -1.93
CA TYR A 135 1.81 -14.15 -0.83
C TYR A 135 1.20 -12.83 -1.29
N LEU A 136 1.89 -12.07 -2.13
CA LEU A 136 1.40 -10.79 -2.64
C LEU A 136 0.16 -10.98 -3.54
N GLU A 137 0.18 -12.00 -4.40
CA GLU A 137 -0.95 -12.39 -5.23
C GLU A 137 -2.15 -12.84 -4.39
N ALA A 138 -1.91 -13.67 -3.37
CA ALA A 138 -2.97 -14.07 -2.43
C ALA A 138 -3.56 -12.87 -1.67
N ASN A 139 -2.74 -11.90 -1.28
CA ASN A 139 -3.21 -10.66 -0.64
C ASN A 139 -4.01 -9.79 -1.62
N LEU A 140 -3.58 -9.66 -2.88
CA LEU A 140 -4.33 -8.96 -3.93
C LEU A 140 -5.70 -9.60 -4.15
N GLN A 141 -5.75 -10.93 -4.28
CA GLN A 141 -7.00 -11.68 -4.44
C GLN A 141 -7.89 -11.57 -3.20
N SER A 142 -7.31 -11.58 -2.00
CA SER A 142 -8.05 -11.39 -0.74
C SER A 142 -8.68 -10.01 -0.66
N HIS A 143 -7.95 -8.96 -1.07
CA HIS A 143 -8.50 -7.61 -1.15
C HIS A 143 -9.53 -7.45 -2.28
N GLN A 144 -9.36 -8.13 -3.41
CA GLN A 144 -10.36 -8.17 -4.46
C GLN A 144 -11.65 -8.84 -3.97
N LEU A 145 -11.55 -9.94 -3.23
CA LEU A 145 -12.69 -10.58 -2.59
C LEU A 145 -13.32 -9.69 -1.51
N GLU A 146 -12.52 -8.93 -0.75
CA GLU A 146 -13.00 -8.02 0.28
C GLU A 146 -13.76 -6.82 -0.31
N THR A 147 -13.21 -6.20 -1.35
CA THR A 147 -13.85 -5.08 -2.07
C THR A 147 -15.03 -5.55 -2.91
N GLY A 148 -14.98 -6.77 -3.45
CA GLY A 148 -16.05 -7.42 -4.20
C GLY A 148 -16.26 -6.89 -5.61
N THR A 149 -15.34 -6.09 -6.14
CA THR A 149 -15.44 -5.46 -7.46
C THR A 149 -14.79 -6.29 -8.56
N SER A 150 -15.12 -6.01 -9.81
CA SER A 150 -14.52 -6.66 -10.99
C SER A 150 -13.03 -6.39 -11.14
N PHE A 151 -12.57 -5.20 -10.77
CA PHE A 151 -11.17 -4.79 -10.94
C PHE A 151 -10.28 -5.20 -9.76
N PRO A 152 -8.99 -5.55 -10.00
CA PRO A 152 -8.01 -5.75 -8.94
C PRO A 152 -7.73 -4.47 -8.15
N LEU A 153 -7.29 -4.59 -6.89
CA LEU A 153 -7.12 -3.46 -5.96
C LEU A 153 -6.36 -2.26 -6.56
N LEU A 154 -5.20 -2.47 -7.20
CA LEU A 154 -4.39 -1.35 -7.75
C LEU A 154 -5.00 -0.64 -8.96
N GLN A 155 -6.06 -1.20 -9.55
CA GLN A 155 -6.78 -0.61 -10.69
C GLN A 155 -8.11 0.04 -10.27
N GLN A 156 -8.45 -0.03 -8.98
CA GLN A 156 -9.61 0.63 -8.41
C GLN A 156 -9.27 2.07 -8.01
N GLU A 157 -10.32 2.87 -7.84
CA GLU A 157 -10.22 4.24 -7.33
C GLU A 157 -10.26 4.24 -5.79
N PRO A 158 -9.20 4.69 -5.09
CA PRO A 158 -9.15 4.68 -3.63
C PRO A 158 -10.25 5.48 -2.95
N THR A 159 -10.71 6.55 -3.58
CA THR A 159 -11.80 7.39 -3.09
C THR A 159 -13.09 6.59 -2.91
N ASN A 160 -13.36 5.61 -3.78
CA ASN A 160 -14.62 4.85 -3.77
C ASN A 160 -14.49 3.56 -2.97
N THR A 161 -13.49 2.72 -3.28
CA THR A 161 -13.38 1.38 -2.70
C THR A 161 -12.41 1.31 -1.52
N GLY A 162 -11.70 2.39 -1.21
CA GLY A 162 -10.71 2.43 -0.14
C GLY A 162 -11.28 2.13 1.25
N ILE A 163 -12.52 2.52 1.51
CA ILE A 163 -13.20 2.24 2.80
C ILE A 163 -13.49 0.74 2.99
N LEU A 164 -13.62 -0.01 1.89
CA LEU A 164 -13.99 -1.42 1.90
C LEU A 164 -12.80 -2.33 2.23
N ALA A 165 -11.59 -1.90 1.84
CA ALA A 165 -10.35 -2.66 2.01
C ALA A 165 -9.77 -2.54 3.42
N SER A 166 -9.27 -3.65 3.96
CA SER A 166 -8.57 -3.70 5.24
C SER A 166 -7.26 -2.91 5.21
N GLU A 167 -6.87 -2.37 6.36
CA GLU A 167 -5.62 -1.63 6.54
C GLU A 167 -4.41 -2.57 6.43
N THR A 168 -3.80 -2.62 5.25
CA THR A 168 -2.59 -3.40 4.97
C THR A 168 -1.54 -2.55 4.28
N TRP A 169 -0.30 -3.03 4.24
CA TRP A 169 0.77 -2.45 3.42
C TRP A 169 0.32 -2.18 1.98
N LEU A 170 -0.41 -3.13 1.36
CA LEU A 170 -0.82 -3.00 -0.04
C LEU A 170 -1.85 -1.89 -0.27
N LYS A 171 -2.80 -1.71 0.65
CA LYS A 171 -3.76 -0.59 0.61
C LYS A 171 -3.05 0.76 0.69
N ARG A 172 -2.03 0.88 1.53
CA ARG A 172 -1.24 2.12 1.66
C ARG A 172 -0.43 2.42 0.43
N VAL A 173 0.22 1.39 -0.14
CA VAL A 173 0.94 1.52 -1.42
C VAL A 173 -0.01 1.96 -2.52
N TRP A 174 -1.21 1.38 -2.59
CA TRP A 174 -2.22 1.79 -3.55
C TRP A 174 -2.62 3.27 -3.43
N ILE A 175 -2.93 3.74 -2.22
CA ILE A 175 -3.25 5.16 -1.95
C ILE A 175 -2.05 6.06 -2.31
N GLU A 176 -0.82 5.65 -1.98
CA GLU A 176 0.39 6.40 -2.27
C GLU A 176 0.63 6.52 -3.79
N LEU A 177 0.43 5.44 -4.55
CA LEU A 177 0.56 5.44 -6.01
C LEU A 177 -0.51 6.30 -6.67
N ASP A 178 -1.76 6.23 -6.21
CA ASP A 178 -2.86 7.05 -6.73
C ASP A 178 -2.62 8.54 -6.48
N SER A 179 -2.10 8.91 -5.31
CA SER A 179 -1.73 10.30 -4.98
C SER A 179 -0.68 10.89 -5.93
N LEU A 180 0.12 10.03 -6.58
CA LEU A 180 1.13 10.39 -7.57
C LEU A 180 0.64 10.26 -9.02
N GLY A 181 -0.61 9.84 -9.23
CA GLY A 181 -1.18 9.56 -10.54
C GLY A 181 -0.55 8.34 -11.24
N ILE A 182 0.04 7.42 -10.48
CA ILE A 182 0.70 6.22 -11.02
C ILE A 182 -0.31 5.07 -11.04
N ARG A 183 -0.63 4.56 -12.23
CA ARG A 183 -1.49 3.39 -12.41
C ARG A 183 -0.65 2.15 -12.66
N VAL A 184 -0.96 1.07 -11.94
CA VAL A 184 -0.29 -0.23 -12.07
C VAL A 184 -1.32 -1.28 -12.46
N GLU A 185 -1.20 -1.76 -13.68
CA GLU A 185 -2.03 -2.85 -14.19
C GLU A 185 -1.42 -4.20 -13.79
N ILE A 186 -2.24 -5.04 -13.17
CA ILE A 186 -1.88 -6.38 -12.70
C ILE A 186 -2.91 -7.35 -13.25
N SER A 187 -2.43 -8.42 -13.86
CA SER A 187 -3.26 -9.57 -14.22
C SER A 187 -3.53 -10.40 -12.95
N SER A 188 -4.70 -10.21 -12.34
CA SER A 188 -5.23 -11.06 -11.26
C SER A 188 -6.42 -11.84 -11.81
N PRO A 189 -6.65 -13.10 -11.39
CA PRO A 189 -7.87 -13.81 -11.75
C PRO A 189 -9.10 -13.02 -11.27
N PRO A 190 -10.11 -12.80 -12.13
CA PRO A 190 -11.34 -12.13 -11.72
C PRO A 190 -12.15 -13.00 -10.75
N LEU A 191 -13.09 -12.37 -10.05
CA LEU A 191 -14.09 -13.11 -9.27
C LEU A 191 -14.95 -13.97 -10.21
N SER A 192 -15.30 -15.17 -9.77
CA SER A 192 -16.07 -16.13 -10.57
C SER A 192 -17.50 -15.65 -10.76
N LEU A 193 -17.96 -15.66 -12.01
CA LEU A 193 -19.35 -15.43 -12.38
C LEU A 193 -20.05 -16.78 -12.59
N HIS A 194 -21.30 -16.92 -12.16
CA HIS A 194 -22.02 -18.20 -12.22
C HIS A 194 -22.83 -18.38 -13.52
N CYS A 195 -23.19 -17.28 -14.19
CA CYS A 195 -24.03 -17.31 -15.39
C CYS A 195 -23.56 -16.28 -16.44
N ALA A 196 -23.99 -16.47 -17.69
CA ALA A 196 -23.82 -15.45 -18.73
C ALA A 196 -24.62 -14.19 -18.36
N ASN A 197 -23.98 -13.02 -18.43
CA ASN A 197 -24.52 -11.71 -18.02
C ASN A 197 -24.70 -11.50 -16.51
N ASP A 198 -24.12 -12.39 -15.68
CA ASP A 198 -24.10 -12.16 -14.25
C ASP A 198 -23.21 -10.96 -13.90
N ARG A 199 -23.58 -10.26 -12.83
CA ARG A 199 -22.92 -9.02 -12.40
C ARG A 199 -22.51 -9.14 -10.95
N LEU A 200 -21.36 -8.56 -10.62
CA LEU A 200 -20.89 -8.46 -9.24
C LEU A 200 -21.74 -7.43 -8.48
N LEU A 201 -22.13 -7.78 -7.26
CA LEU A 201 -23.01 -6.94 -6.43
C LEU A 201 -22.43 -5.56 -6.18
N MET A 202 -21.13 -5.50 -5.88
CA MET A 202 -20.47 -4.23 -5.54
C MET A 202 -20.39 -3.30 -6.75
N ASP A 203 -20.19 -3.85 -7.96
CA ASP A 203 -20.22 -3.04 -9.18
C ASP A 203 -21.63 -2.47 -9.42
N ILE A 204 -22.69 -3.23 -9.13
CA ILE A 204 -24.08 -2.73 -9.21
C ILE A 204 -24.31 -1.59 -8.21
N PHE A 205 -23.83 -1.70 -6.97
CA PHE A 205 -23.99 -0.67 -5.95
C PHE A 205 -23.20 0.60 -6.27
N ILE A 206 -22.00 0.46 -6.82
CA ILE A 206 -21.18 1.60 -7.28
C ILE A 206 -21.86 2.30 -8.45
N ASP A 207 -22.36 1.57 -9.44
CA ASP A 207 -23.10 2.14 -10.58
C ASP A 207 -24.41 2.82 -10.15
N ALA A 208 -25.04 2.34 -9.07
CA ALA A 208 -26.23 2.92 -8.48
C ALA A 208 -25.94 4.16 -7.60
N LEU A 209 -24.67 4.58 -7.48
CA LEU A 209 -24.24 5.74 -6.68
C LEU A 209 -24.68 5.66 -5.21
N VAL A 210 -24.60 4.47 -4.61
CA VAL A 210 -24.88 4.27 -3.19
C VAL A 210 -23.88 5.03 -2.33
N ASP A 211 -24.35 5.64 -1.25
CA ASP A 211 -23.51 6.37 -0.28
C ASP A 211 -22.42 5.48 0.32
N GLN A 212 -21.28 6.06 0.72
CA GLN A 212 -20.13 5.29 1.21
C GLN A 212 -20.42 4.47 2.48
N GLU A 213 -21.26 4.99 3.37
CA GLU A 213 -21.66 4.28 4.60
C GLU A 213 -22.51 3.06 4.26
N ASP A 214 -23.51 3.23 3.39
CA ASP A 214 -24.37 2.15 2.93
C ASP A 214 -23.58 1.13 2.12
N LEU A 215 -22.63 1.56 1.29
CA LEU A 215 -21.74 0.68 0.53
C LEU A 215 -20.89 -0.20 1.46
N LEU A 216 -20.41 0.35 2.58
CA LEU A 216 -19.70 -0.40 3.61
C LEU A 216 -20.60 -1.47 4.25
N TRP A 217 -21.84 -1.10 4.60
CA TRP A 217 -22.82 -2.02 5.18
C TRP A 217 -23.23 -3.13 4.21
N LEU A 218 -23.51 -2.78 2.95
CA LEU A 218 -23.82 -3.73 1.89
C LEU A 218 -22.66 -4.71 1.67
N ASN A 219 -21.42 -4.22 1.66
CA ASN A 219 -20.25 -5.09 1.54
C ASN A 219 -20.10 -6.03 2.74
N TRP A 220 -20.46 -5.60 3.96
CA TRP A 220 -20.51 -6.51 5.11
C TRP A 220 -21.59 -7.56 5.00
N CYS A 221 -22.81 -7.18 4.61
CA CYS A 221 -23.88 -8.13 4.36
C CYS A 221 -23.45 -9.16 3.31
N ARG A 222 -22.80 -8.70 2.23
CA ARG A 222 -22.23 -9.52 1.17
C ARG A 222 -21.19 -10.51 1.71
N GLN A 223 -20.22 -10.05 2.51
CA GLN A 223 -19.19 -10.92 3.10
C GLN A 223 -19.77 -11.92 4.12
N TYR A 224 -20.79 -11.52 4.88
CA TYR A 224 -21.49 -12.38 5.84
C TYR A 224 -22.31 -13.48 5.15
N LEU A 225 -23.03 -13.11 4.09
CA LEU A 225 -23.81 -14.02 3.27
C LEU A 225 -22.95 -14.89 2.35
N GLN A 226 -21.66 -14.56 2.19
CA GLN A 226 -20.70 -15.24 1.33
C GLN A 226 -21.14 -15.25 -0.14
N VAL A 227 -21.49 -14.07 -0.66
CA VAL A 227 -21.93 -13.90 -2.06
C VAL A 227 -21.06 -12.90 -2.80
N THR A 228 -20.82 -13.13 -4.08
CA THR A 228 -20.11 -12.20 -4.98
C THR A 228 -21.02 -11.63 -6.06
N THR A 229 -22.00 -12.41 -6.51
CA THR A 229 -22.80 -12.13 -7.71
C THR A 229 -24.28 -11.93 -7.40
N LEU A 230 -25.00 -11.33 -8.35
CA LEU A 230 -26.45 -11.15 -8.23
C LEU A 230 -27.20 -12.48 -8.29
N SER A 231 -26.74 -13.41 -9.15
CA SER A 231 -27.41 -14.70 -9.37
C SER A 231 -27.54 -15.53 -8.09
N GLU A 232 -26.59 -15.42 -7.17
CA GLU A 232 -26.61 -16.10 -5.87
C GLU A 232 -27.72 -15.62 -4.93
N LEU A 233 -28.22 -14.38 -5.12
CA LEU A 233 -29.27 -13.80 -4.29
C LEU A 233 -30.66 -13.93 -4.89
N THR A 234 -30.75 -14.26 -6.18
CA THR A 234 -32.00 -14.36 -6.94
C THR A 234 -32.55 -15.77 -7.01
N THR A 235 -33.85 -15.89 -7.26
CA THR A 235 -34.51 -17.16 -7.60
C THR A 235 -33.98 -17.72 -8.92
N ALA A 236 -34.22 -19.01 -9.19
CA ALA A 236 -33.77 -19.67 -10.42
C ALA A 236 -34.30 -19.00 -11.70
N ASP A 237 -35.44 -18.31 -11.61
CA ASP A 237 -36.04 -17.56 -12.71
C ASP A 237 -35.43 -16.15 -12.89
N GLY A 238 -34.58 -15.70 -11.96
CA GLY A 238 -33.94 -14.38 -11.98
C GLY A 238 -34.87 -13.19 -11.71
N CYS A 239 -36.16 -13.43 -11.46
CA CYS A 239 -37.19 -12.38 -11.34
C CYS A 239 -37.28 -11.76 -9.94
N SER A 240 -36.80 -12.45 -8.91
CA SER A 240 -36.97 -12.02 -7.52
C SER A 240 -35.79 -12.42 -6.64
N LEU A 241 -35.56 -11.67 -5.57
CA LEU A 241 -34.63 -12.07 -4.51
C LEU A 241 -35.23 -13.22 -3.70
N THR A 242 -34.39 -14.16 -3.28
CA THR A 242 -34.84 -15.26 -2.43
C THR A 242 -35.26 -14.77 -1.04
N ALA A 243 -36.21 -15.47 -0.40
CA ALA A 243 -36.63 -15.13 0.96
C ALA A 243 -35.47 -15.26 1.97
N ALA A 244 -34.54 -16.19 1.74
CA ALA A 244 -33.36 -16.39 2.57
C ALA A 244 -32.37 -15.22 2.46
N SER A 245 -32.10 -14.71 1.25
CA SER A 245 -31.22 -13.56 1.06
C SER A 245 -31.79 -12.30 1.73
N LEU A 246 -33.10 -12.05 1.58
CA LEU A 246 -33.80 -10.96 2.25
C LEU A 246 -33.79 -11.09 3.78
N ALA A 247 -33.87 -12.30 4.32
CA ALA A 247 -33.76 -12.57 5.75
C ALA A 247 -32.32 -12.54 6.27
N GLY A 248 -31.33 -12.33 5.41
CA GLY A 248 -29.91 -12.32 5.77
C GLY A 248 -29.37 -13.69 6.15
N GLN A 249 -29.93 -14.78 5.60
CA GLN A 249 -29.47 -16.14 5.84
C GLN A 249 -28.58 -16.64 4.69
N PRO A 250 -27.39 -17.20 4.97
CA PRO A 250 -26.54 -17.79 3.94
C PRO A 250 -27.27 -18.93 3.23
N SER A 251 -27.33 -18.89 1.90
CA SER A 251 -27.94 -19.96 1.10
C SER A 251 -26.97 -21.12 0.94
N GLY A 252 -27.38 -22.35 1.28
CA GLY A 252 -26.56 -23.56 1.06
C GLY A 252 -26.49 -24.04 -0.39
N HIS A 253 -27.12 -23.32 -1.33
CA HIS A 253 -27.22 -23.71 -2.73
C HIS A 253 -25.93 -23.48 -3.52
N PHE A 254 -25.12 -22.51 -3.11
CA PHE A 254 -23.84 -22.20 -3.74
C PHE A 254 -22.72 -22.51 -2.76
N VAL A 255 -21.81 -23.41 -3.16
CA VAL A 255 -20.58 -23.68 -2.40
C VAL A 255 -19.52 -22.70 -2.87
N THR A 256 -19.21 -21.69 -2.06
CA THR A 256 -18.14 -20.75 -2.40
C THR A 256 -16.78 -21.44 -2.29
N SER A 257 -15.95 -21.31 -3.32
CA SER A 257 -14.55 -21.78 -3.31
C SER A 257 -13.62 -20.84 -2.55
N TYR A 258 -14.14 -19.71 -2.06
CA TYR A 258 -13.37 -18.64 -1.44
C TYR A 258 -13.27 -18.77 0.08
N ASN A 259 -12.13 -18.31 0.63
CA ASN A 259 -11.95 -18.12 2.07
C ASN A 259 -12.38 -16.71 2.46
N TRP A 260 -13.54 -16.59 3.11
CA TRP A 260 -14.14 -15.29 3.43
C TRP A 260 -13.51 -14.62 4.66
N PRO A 261 -13.21 -13.30 4.62
CA PRO A 261 -12.51 -12.61 5.69
C PRO A 261 -13.40 -12.27 6.91
N ARG A 262 -14.70 -11.99 6.73
CA ARG A 262 -15.61 -11.55 7.81
C ARG A 262 -16.84 -12.46 7.89
N THR A 263 -16.78 -13.48 8.76
CA THR A 263 -17.81 -14.52 8.89
C THR A 263 -18.72 -14.37 10.10
N ARG A 264 -18.46 -13.42 11.00
CA ARG A 264 -19.29 -13.20 12.20
C ARG A 264 -20.35 -12.14 11.94
N ARG A 265 -21.59 -12.44 12.35
CA ARG A 265 -22.67 -11.45 12.42
C ARG A 265 -22.27 -10.36 13.42
N ARG A 266 -22.30 -9.09 13.01
CA ARG A 266 -22.15 -7.99 13.97
C ARG A 266 -23.32 -8.02 14.94
N GLY A 267 -23.03 -7.96 16.24
CA GLY A 267 -24.05 -7.69 17.25
C GLY A 267 -24.65 -6.29 17.05
N PRO A 268 -25.84 -6.01 17.59
CA PRO A 268 -26.39 -4.65 17.56
C PRO A 268 -25.36 -3.69 18.17
N SER A 269 -25.02 -2.65 17.43
CA SER A 269 -24.16 -1.57 17.90
C SER A 269 -24.84 -0.90 19.10
N HIS A 270 -24.18 -0.92 20.25
CA HIS A 270 -24.43 0.04 21.33
C HIS A 270 -23.75 1.37 21.02
#